data_AF-A0A2N2SJE4-F1
#
_entry.id   AF-A0A2N2SJE4-F1
#
_cell.length_a   1.000
_cell.length_b   1.000
_cell.length_c   1.000
_cell.angle_alpha   90.00
_cell.angle_beta   90.00
_cell.angle_gamma   90.00
#
_symmetry.space_group_name_H-M   'P 1'
#
loop_
_entity.id
_entity.type
_entity.pdbx_description
1 polymer ?
#
loop_
_entity_poly.entity_id
_entity_poly.type
_entity_poly.pdbx_seq_one_letter_code
_entity_poly.pdbx_strand_id
1 'polypeptide(L)' 'ARLSSTSALEANKLGYEVGVRINIDVLNAQSQLADTLQKLSRARYDTLLAQLRLKAAAGTLGEEDVLAINALLAER' A
#
# COMPACT_ATOMS: atom_id res chain seq x y z
N ALA A 1 8.19 -13.83 -13.78
CA ALA A 1 7.21 -13.15 -12.90
C ALA A 1 6.63 -11.89 -13.55
N ARG A 2 7.39 -10.81 -13.75
CA ARG A 2 6.90 -9.55 -14.34
C ARG A 2 6.24 -9.69 -15.72
N LEU A 3 6.83 -10.50 -16.61
CA LEU A 3 6.30 -10.78 -17.95
C LEU A 3 4.96 -11.54 -17.92
N SER A 4 4.84 -12.49 -16.99
CA SER A 4 3.59 -13.23 -16.75
C SER A 4 2.50 -12.32 -16.20
N SER A 5 2.86 -11.39 -15.31
CA SER A 5 1.92 -10.40 -14.76
C SER A 5 1.46 -9.40 -15.83
N THR A 6 2.33 -9.01 -16.77
CA THR A 6 1.96 -8.11 -17.87
C THR A 6 1.14 -8.81 -18.94
N SER A 7 1.49 -10.04 -19.31
CA SER A 7 0.72 -10.86 -20.25
C SER A 7 -0.67 -11.21 -19.72
N ALA A 8 -0.78 -11.48 -18.41
CA ALA A 8 -2.07 -11.65 -17.75
C ALA A 8 -2.88 -10.35 -17.80
N LEU A 9 -2.27 -9.18 -17.58
CA LEU A 9 -2.95 -7.89 -17.65
C LEU A 9 -3.47 -7.59 -19.07
N GLU A 10 -2.65 -7.84 -20.10
CA GLU A 10 -2.99 -7.66 -21.52
C GLU A 10 -4.14 -8.60 -21.96
N ALA A 11 -4.08 -9.87 -21.57
CA ALA A 11 -5.13 -10.84 -21.84
C ALA A 11 -6.46 -10.47 -21.14
N ASN A 12 -6.38 -9.89 -19.93
CA ASN A 12 -7.55 -9.40 -19.21
C ASN A 12 -8.15 -8.13 -19.84
N LYS A 13 -7.32 -7.23 -20.39
CA LYS A 13 -7.80 -6.06 -21.16
C LYS A 13 -8.50 -6.47 -22.45
N LEU A 14 -7.97 -7.45 -23.17
CA LEU A 14 -8.59 -7.96 -24.39
C LEU A 14 -9.94 -8.64 -24.10
N GLY A 15 -10.07 -9.36 -22.98
CA GLY A 15 -11.34 -9.91 -22.52
C GLY A 15 -12.37 -8.88 -22.06
N TYR A 16 -11.91 -7.68 -21.68
CA TYR A 16 -12.76 -6.57 -21.23
C TYR A 16 -13.48 -5.87 -22.40
N GLU A 17 -12.85 -5.76 -23.57
CA GLU A 17 -13.47 -5.19 -24.79
C GLU A 17 -14.61 -6.05 -25.36
N VAL A 18 -14.64 -7.36 -25.04
CA VAL A 18 -15.55 -8.33 -25.68
C VAL A 18 -16.82 -8.61 -24.84
N GLY A 19 -17.03 -7.92 -23.72
CA GLY A 19 -18.39 -7.71 -23.18
C GLY A 19 -19.07 -8.86 -22.43
N VAL A 20 -18.36 -9.69 -21.65
CA VAL A 20 -19.00 -10.85 -20.96
C VAL A 20 -18.79 -10.92 -19.43
N ARG A 21 -18.09 -10.00 -18.76
CA ARG A 21 -18.07 -9.95 -17.26
C ARG A 21 -17.98 -8.53 -16.71
N ILE A 22 -19.13 -7.87 -16.53
CA ILE A 22 -19.17 -6.43 -16.18
C ILE A 22 -20.01 -6.24 -14.91
N ASN A 23 -19.32 -6.14 -13.77
CA ASN A 23 -19.62 -5.34 -12.56
C ASN A 23 -19.05 -5.99 -11.30
N ILE A 24 -19.33 -7.27 -11.03
CA ILE A 24 -18.90 -7.92 -9.78
C ILE A 24 -17.38 -8.11 -9.71
N ASP A 25 -16.75 -8.59 -10.79
CA ASP A 25 -15.29 -8.78 -10.80
C ASP A 25 -14.54 -7.44 -10.71
N VAL A 26 -15.11 -6.37 -11.28
CA VAL A 26 -14.56 -5.01 -11.18
C VAL A 26 -14.72 -4.46 -9.77
N LEU A 27 -15.90 -4.61 -9.15
CA LEU A 27 -16.13 -4.22 -7.75
C LEU A 27 -15.25 -5.00 -6.78
N ASN A 28 -15.04 -6.29 -7.03
CA ASN A 28 -14.13 -7.13 -6.26
C ASN A 28 -12.68 -6.68 -6.42
N ALA A 29 -12.24 -6.38 -7.65
CA ALA A 29 -10.90 -5.85 -7.90
C ALA A 29 -10.67 -4.48 -7.25
N GLN A 30 -11.68 -3.59 -7.28
CA GLN A 30 -11.64 -2.29 -6.62
C GLN A 30 -11.59 -2.43 -5.09
N SER A 31 -12.40 -3.32 -4.51
CA SER A 31 -12.39 -3.61 -3.08
C SER A 31 -11.05 -4.21 -2.64
N GLN A 32 -10.52 -5.16 -3.42
CA GLN A 32 -9.22 -5.77 -3.15
C GLN A 32 -8.07 -4.75 -3.26
N LEU A 33 -8.15 -3.81 -4.20
CA LEU A 33 -7.20 -2.71 -4.32
C LEU A 33 -7.28 -1.77 -3.10
N ALA A 34 -8.48 -1.37 -2.69
CA ALA A 34 -8.69 -0.51 -1.52
C ALA A 34 -8.13 -1.17 -0.24
N ASP A 35 -8.42 -2.46 -0.03
CA ASP A 35 -7.87 -3.24 1.09
C ASP A 35 -6.35 -3.30 1.06
N THR A 36 -5.77 -3.45 -0.13
CA THR A 36 -4.31 -3.52 -0.31
C THR A 36 -3.67 -2.17 -0.02
N LEU A 37 -4.27 -1.06 -0.47
CA LEU A 37 -3.83 0.29 -0.16
C LEU A 37 -3.94 0.59 1.34
N GLN A 38 -5.03 0.16 1.98
CA GLN A 38 -5.21 0.32 3.43
C GLN A 38 -4.17 -0.49 4.22
N LYS A 39 -3.93 -1.75 3.84
CA LYS A 39 -2.88 -2.59 4.45
C LYS A 39 -1.49 -2.00 4.26
N LEU A 40 -1.18 -1.47 3.07
CA LEU A 40 0.07 -0.78 2.80
C LEU A 40 0.23 0.47 3.67
N SER A 41 -0.84 1.25 3.80
CA SER A 41 -0.85 2.44 4.67
C SER A 41 -0.57 2.05 6.12
N ARG A 42 -1.30 1.05 6.65
CA ARG A 42 -1.10 0.54 8.01
C ARG A 42 0.32 0.03 8.25
N ALA A 43 0.85 -0.79 7.35
CA ALA A 43 2.20 -1.33 7.46
C ALA A 43 3.28 -0.24 7.50
N ARG A 44 3.09 0.86 6.75
CA ARG A 44 3.99 2.03 6.82
C ARG A 44 3.95 2.67 8.21
N TYR A 45 2.76 2.95 8.74
CA TYR A 45 2.62 3.50 10.09
C TYR A 45 3.20 2.58 11.17
N ASP A 46 2.93 1.28 11.08
CA ASP A 46 3.45 0.29 12.02
C ASP A 46 4.99 0.25 12.01
N THR A 47 5.61 0.41 10.83
CA THR A 47 7.06 0.47 10.69
C THR A 47 7.65 1.72 11.35
N LEU A 48 7.04 2.88 11.12
CA LEU A 48 7.47 4.14 11.76
C LEU A 48 7.34 4.07 13.28
N LEU A 49 6.24 3.50 13.78
CA LEU A 49 6.03 3.31 15.21
C LEU A 49 7.02 2.30 15.80
N ALA A 50 7.33 1.22 15.09
CA ALA A 50 8.33 0.24 15.52
C ALA A 50 9.73 0.88 15.62
N GLN A 51 10.10 1.76 14.68
CA GLN A 51 11.35 2.52 14.75
C GLN A 51 11.40 3.46 15.96
N LEU A 52 10.31 4.17 16.26
CA LEU A 52 10.23 5.01 17.46
C LEU A 52 10.36 4.19 18.74
N ARG A 53 9.67 3.05 18.83
CA ARG A 53 9.77 2.14 19.98
C ARG A 53 11.18 1.59 20.16
N LEU A 54 11.86 1.26 19.06
CA LEU A 54 13.25 0.82 19.09
C LEU A 54 14.18 1.92 19.63
N LYS A 55 14.02 3.16 19.16
CA LYS A 55 14.79 4.31 19.67
C LYS A 55 14.49 4.60 21.14
N ALA A 56 13.23 4.46 21.56
CA ALA A 56 12.81 4.61 22.95
C ALA A 56 13.48 3.56 23.85
N ALA A 57 13.47 2.30 23.43
CA ALA A 57 14.12 1.20 24.15
C ALA A 57 15.65 1.35 24.20
N ALA A 58 16.25 1.91 23.16
CA ALA A 58 17.68 2.25 23.11
C ALA A 58 18.04 3.53 23.89
N GLY A 59 17.05 4.24 24.46
CA GLY A 59 17.26 5.50 25.18
C GLY A 59 17.73 6.67 24.31
N THR A 60 17.58 6.57 22.99
CA THR A 60 18.03 7.59 22.01
C THR A 60 16.89 8.40 21.42
N LEU A 61 15.65 8.15 21.87
CA LEU A 61 14.48 8.88 21.38
C LEU A 61 14.53 10.34 21.82
N GLY A 62 14.64 11.26 20.85
CA GLY A 62 14.59 12.71 21.06
C GLY A 62 13.43 13.39 20.34
N GLU A 63 13.24 14.69 20.59
CA GLU A 63 12.26 15.53 19.88
C GLU A 63 12.51 15.57 18.36
N GLU A 64 13.78 15.53 17.94
CA GLU A 64 14.17 15.50 16.53
C GLU A 64 13.61 14.29 15.78
N ASP A 65 13.51 13.13 16.44
CA ASP A 65 12.95 11.91 15.84
C ASP A 65 11.44 12.03 15.59
N VAL A 66 10.74 12.68 16.51
CA VAL A 66 9.30 12.94 16.41
C VAL A 66 9.04 13.97 15.30
N LEU A 67 9.86 15.02 15.22
CA LEU A 67 9.78 16.03 14.16
C LEU A 67 10.05 15.42 12.78
N ALA A 68 11.06 14.54 12.65
CA ALA A 68 11.38 13.86 11.40
C ALA A 68 10.22 12.98 10.91
N ILE A 69 9.56 12.25 11.83
CA ILE A 69 8.38 11.45 11.47
C ILE A 69 7.18 12.33 11.13
N ASN A 70 6.99 13.43 11.85
CA ASN A 70 5.92 14.38 11.54
C ASN A 70 6.11 15.00 10.13
N ALA A 71 7.34 15.30 9.73
CA ALA A 71 7.65 15.77 8.37
C ALA A 71 7.30 14.71 7.30
N LEU A 72 7.65 13.44 7.54
CA LEU A 72 7.31 12.33 6.65
C LEU A 72 5.78 12.10 6.52
N LEU A 73 5.01 12.55 7.50
CA LEU A 73 3.54 12.48 7.51
C LEU A 73 2.88 13.70 6.87
N ALA A 74 3.54 14.87 6.93
CA ALA A 74 3.05 16.14 6.39
C ALA A 74 3.30 16.32 4.88
N GLU A 75 4.29 15.64 4.28
CA GLU A 75 4.53 15.65 2.82
C GLU A 75 3.52 14.82 2.00
N ARG A 76 2.27 14.71 2.47
CA ARG A 76 1.18 14.01 1.77
C ARG A 76 -0.02 14.90 1.51
#